data_AF-A0A834KM36-F1
#
_entry.id   AF-A0A834KM36-F1
#
_cell.length_a   1.000
_cell.length_b   1.000
_cell.length_c   1.000
_cell.angle_alpha   90.00
_cell.angle_beta   90.00
_cell.angle_gamma   90.00
#
_symmetry.space_group_name_H-M   'P 1'
#
loop_
_entity.id
_entity.type
_entity.pdbx_description
1 polymer ?
#
loop_
_entity_poly.entity_id
_entity_poly.type
_entity_poly.pdbx_seq_one_letter_code
_entity_poly.pdbx_strand_id
1 'polypeptide(L)'
;MYNGIGLQTPRGSGTNGHVQRNWAIIRKTKDKVNYKTDEGKIEQINKQPNKEILDHVRKRKVEVKCAELADILEEQGFTTEEVTKKVESYRSMLMGTEMKTSAPRDEFGRINAGANNVKEGEMRKMGGVEKMVVEGMRERRRYTSLF
;
A
#
# COMPACT_ATOMS: atom_id res chain seq x y z
N MET A 1 26.92 -39.31 36.47
CA MET A 1 26.01 -38.87 35.39
C MET A 1 24.57 -39.13 35.76
N TYR A 2 23.70 -38.13 35.61
CA TYR A 2 22.26 -38.25 35.85
C TYR A 2 21.54 -37.70 34.62
N ASN A 3 20.53 -38.38 34.08
CA ASN A 3 19.84 -38.00 32.82
C ASN A 3 20.79 -37.67 31.65
N GLY A 4 21.94 -38.36 31.55
CA GLY A 4 22.94 -38.12 30.49
C GLY A 4 23.67 -36.77 30.58
N ILE A 5 23.50 -36.02 31.67
CA ILE A 5 24.17 -34.73 31.91
C ILE A 5 25.17 -34.80 33.07
N GLY A 6 26.23 -34.00 32.99
CA GLY A 6 27.29 -33.88 34.00
C GLY A 6 28.49 -34.81 33.80
N LEU A 7 29.39 -34.81 34.78
CA LEU A 7 30.59 -35.65 34.78
C LEU A 7 30.28 -37.10 35.20
N GLN A 8 31.06 -38.06 34.69
CA GLN A 8 30.99 -39.46 35.14
C GLN A 8 31.54 -39.60 36.56
N THR A 9 32.70 -38.99 36.82
CA THR A 9 33.32 -38.86 38.15
C THR A 9 33.91 -37.46 38.31
N PRO A 10 33.79 -36.80 39.48
CA PRO A 10 34.43 -35.51 39.75
C PRO A 10 35.95 -35.63 39.97
N ARG A 11 36.48 -36.84 40.18
CA ARG A 11 37.92 -37.09 40.30
C ARG A 11 38.60 -36.78 38.96
N GLY A 12 39.63 -35.93 39.00
CA GLY A 12 40.38 -35.52 37.81
C GLY A 12 39.81 -34.31 37.07
N SER A 13 38.61 -33.82 37.41
CA SER A 13 38.05 -32.60 36.79
C SER A 13 38.53 -31.30 37.44
N GLY A 14 39.20 -31.38 38.61
CA GLY A 14 39.64 -30.20 39.36
C GLY A 14 38.49 -29.37 39.96
N THR A 15 37.27 -29.91 40.03
CA THR A 15 36.07 -29.24 40.56
C THR A 15 35.28 -30.17 41.47
N ASN A 16 34.29 -29.64 42.19
CA ASN A 16 33.41 -30.42 43.07
C ASN A 16 32.38 -31.29 42.32
N GLY A 17 32.27 -31.15 40.99
CA GLY A 17 31.28 -31.88 40.17
C GLY A 17 29.85 -31.37 40.28
N HIS A 18 29.62 -30.16 40.80
CA HIS A 18 28.27 -29.58 40.90
C HIS A 18 27.71 -29.22 39.51
N VAL A 19 26.51 -29.71 39.20
CA VAL A 19 25.84 -29.47 37.91
C VAL A 19 24.57 -28.68 38.14
N GLN A 20 24.48 -27.49 37.53
CA GLN A 20 23.28 -26.67 37.55
C GLN A 20 22.62 -26.66 36.17
N ARG A 21 21.29 -26.55 36.16
CA ARG A 21 20.57 -26.33 34.90
C ARG A 21 20.83 -24.92 34.36
N ASN A 22 20.90 -24.78 33.05
CA ASN A 22 20.87 -23.47 32.42
C ASN A 22 19.47 -22.84 32.61
N TRP A 23 19.41 -21.60 33.07
CA TRP A 23 18.16 -20.83 33.22
C TRP A 23 17.80 -20.03 31.96
N ALA A 24 18.79 -19.67 31.14
CA ALA A 24 18.59 -18.93 29.89
C ALA A 24 18.19 -19.82 28.71
N ILE A 25 18.15 -21.15 28.88
CA ILE A 25 17.76 -22.06 27.81
C ILE A 25 16.24 -22.01 27.60
N ILE A 26 15.82 -21.39 26.49
CA ILE A 26 14.43 -21.41 26.05
C ILE A 26 14.13 -22.79 25.48
N ARG A 27 13.29 -23.56 26.18
CA ARG A 27 12.82 -24.85 25.66
C ARG A 27 11.92 -24.57 24.46
N LYS A 28 12.40 -24.90 23.25
CA LYS A 28 11.55 -24.96 22.07
C LYS A 28 10.54 -26.08 22.33
N THR A 29 9.32 -25.72 22.73
CA THR A 29 8.19 -26.64 22.59
C THR A 29 8.19 -27.05 21.13
N LYS A 30 8.35 -28.35 20.84
CA LYS A 30 8.02 -28.85 19.51
C LYS A 30 6.63 -28.31 19.24
N ASP A 31 6.47 -27.50 18.21
CA ASP A 31 5.16 -27.05 17.76
C ASP A 31 4.37 -28.33 17.47
N LYS A 32 3.58 -28.77 18.45
CA LYS A 32 2.50 -29.70 18.17
C LYS A 32 1.57 -28.87 17.33
N VAL A 33 1.71 -28.98 16.01
CA VAL A 33 0.78 -28.43 15.04
C VAL A 33 -0.55 -29.11 15.32
N ASN A 34 -1.33 -28.48 16.19
CA ASN A 34 -2.67 -28.90 16.51
C ASN A 34 -3.51 -28.37 15.36
N TYR A 35 -3.77 -29.21 14.37
CA TYR A 35 -4.73 -28.95 13.30
C TYR A 35 -6.13 -28.87 13.93
N LYS A 36 -6.39 -27.81 14.72
CA LYS A 36 -7.73 -27.41 15.08
C LYS A 36 -8.32 -26.77 13.83
N THR A 37 -9.36 -27.40 13.31
CA THR A 37 -10.20 -26.96 12.20
C THR A 37 -10.39 -25.45 12.23
N ASP A 38 -10.06 -24.77 11.14
CA ASP A 38 -10.02 -23.32 10.94
C ASP A 38 -11.40 -22.63 11.01
N GLU A 39 -12.30 -23.04 11.90
CA GLU A 39 -13.65 -22.47 12.01
C GLU A 39 -13.64 -21.10 12.71
N GLY A 40 -12.67 -20.84 13.59
CA GLY A 40 -12.55 -19.57 14.34
C GLY A 40 -11.70 -18.48 13.69
N LYS A 41 -11.00 -18.75 12.58
CA LYS A 41 -10.13 -17.75 11.92
C LYS A 41 -10.80 -16.98 10.80
N ILE A 42 -11.92 -17.49 10.28
CA ILE A 42 -12.64 -16.87 9.16
C ILE A 42 -13.22 -15.50 9.58
N GLU A 43 -13.60 -15.33 10.85
CA GLU A 43 -14.15 -14.08 11.36
C GLU A 43 -13.13 -12.92 11.43
N GLN A 44 -11.83 -13.23 11.61
CA GLN A 44 -10.79 -12.20 11.66
C GLN A 44 -10.44 -11.59 10.30
N ILE A 45 -10.85 -12.21 9.20
CA ILE A 45 -10.56 -11.75 7.83
C ILE A 45 -11.46 -10.56 7.43
N ASN A 46 -12.56 -10.31 8.15
CA ASN A 46 -13.54 -9.28 7.83
C ASN A 46 -13.42 -7.99 8.66
N LYS A 47 -12.23 -7.65 9.19
CA LYS A 47 -12.04 -6.32 9.78
C LYS A 47 -12.09 -5.26 8.67
N GLN A 48 -13.02 -4.31 8.82
CA GLN A 48 -13.12 -3.19 7.87
C GLN A 48 -11.78 -2.45 7.79
N PRO A 49 -11.39 -1.96 6.59
CA PRO A 49 -10.19 -1.15 6.46
C PRO A 49 -10.26 0.09 7.36
N ASN A 50 -9.14 0.47 7.99
CA ASN A 50 -9.10 1.67 8.81
C ASN A 50 -9.44 2.90 7.95
N LYS A 51 -10.44 3.67 8.37
CA LYS A 51 -10.92 4.88 7.70
C LYS A 51 -9.80 5.90 7.50
N GLU A 52 -8.91 6.04 8.49
CA GLU A 52 -7.76 6.93 8.42
C GLU A 52 -6.85 6.55 7.24
N ILE A 53 -6.51 5.26 7.10
CA ILE A 53 -5.68 4.76 5.99
C ILE A 53 -6.36 5.03 4.64
N LEU A 54 -7.67 4.80 4.54
CA LEU A 54 -8.42 5.09 3.31
C LEU A 54 -8.39 6.57 2.94
N ASP A 55 -8.53 7.46 3.92
CA ASP A 55 -8.46 8.90 3.72
C ASP A 55 -7.06 9.37 3.30
N HIS A 56 -6.02 8.80 3.90
CA HIS A 56 -4.64 9.08 3.50
C HIS A 56 -4.36 8.64 2.07
N VAL A 57 -4.79 7.45 1.68
CA VAL A 57 -4.64 6.96 0.30
C VAL A 57 -5.38 7.85 -0.68
N ARG A 58 -6.60 8.28 -0.35
CA ARG A 58 -7.38 9.21 -1.17
C ARG A 58 -6.71 10.57 -1.31
N LYS A 59 -6.27 11.19 -0.21
CA LYS A 59 -5.53 12.46 -0.24
C LYS A 59 -4.25 12.35 -1.06
N ARG A 60 -3.47 11.29 -0.83
CA ARG A 60 -2.23 11.02 -1.57
C ARG A 60 -2.48 10.93 -3.07
N LYS A 61 -3.57 10.27 -3.50
CA LYS A 61 -3.91 10.14 -4.91
C LYS A 61 -4.18 11.50 -5.57
N VAL A 62 -4.83 12.42 -4.85
CA VAL A 62 -5.03 13.80 -5.34
C VAL A 62 -3.70 14.52 -5.46
N GLU A 63 -2.83 14.44 -4.44
CA GLU A 63 -1.52 15.10 -4.46
C GLU A 63 -0.60 14.59 -5.57
N VAL A 64 -0.61 13.28 -5.84
CA VAL A 64 0.16 12.69 -6.95
C VAL A 64 -0.28 13.29 -8.30
N LYS A 65 -1.59 13.36 -8.56
CA LYS A 65 -2.11 13.97 -9.79
C LYS A 65 -1.78 15.47 -9.90
N CYS A 66 -1.78 16.18 -8.78
CA CYS A 66 -1.38 17.60 -8.75
C CYS A 66 0.11 17.78 -9.06
N ALA A 67 0.98 16.89 -8.56
CA ALA A 67 2.40 16.89 -8.86
C ALA A 67 2.67 16.57 -10.34
N GLU A 68 2.01 15.54 -10.88
CA GLU A 68 2.11 15.20 -12.31
C GLU A 68 1.69 16.37 -13.21
N LEU A 69 0.62 17.10 -12.86
CA LEU A 69 0.21 18.29 -13.59
C LEU A 69 1.24 19.43 -13.49
N ALA A 70 1.85 19.61 -12.32
CA ALA A 70 2.88 20.63 -12.12
C ALA A 70 4.08 20.36 -13.02
N ASP A 71 4.59 19.12 -13.03
CA ASP A 71 5.72 18.69 -13.87
C ASP A 71 5.45 18.96 -15.36
N ILE A 72 4.24 18.64 -15.85
CA ILE A 72 3.84 18.88 -17.24
C ILE A 72 3.83 20.39 -17.57
N LEU A 73 3.34 21.23 -16.66
CA LEU A 73 3.27 22.67 -16.89
C LEU A 73 4.65 23.32 -16.83
N GLU A 74 5.55 22.81 -15.98
CA GLU A 74 6.95 23.24 -15.92
C GLU A 74 7.70 22.86 -17.21
N GLU A 75 7.51 21.64 -17.72
CA GLU A 75 8.11 21.21 -19.00
C GLU A 75 7.60 22.04 -20.19
N GLN A 76 6.36 22.54 -20.11
CA GLN A 76 5.79 23.43 -21.11
C GLN A 76 6.28 24.89 -21.01
N GLY A 77 7.07 25.22 -19.99
CA GLY A 77 7.65 26.55 -19.80
C GLY A 77 6.67 27.60 -19.25
N PHE A 78 5.60 27.17 -18.56
CA PHE A 78 4.73 28.12 -17.85
C PHE A 78 5.46 28.80 -16.69
N THR A 79 5.03 30.02 -16.35
CA THR A 79 5.58 30.72 -15.19
C THR A 79 5.12 30.07 -13.89
N THR A 80 5.94 30.13 -12.85
CA THR A 80 5.65 29.50 -11.54
C THR A 80 4.32 29.97 -10.94
N GLU A 81 3.93 31.21 -11.17
CA GLU A 81 2.64 31.77 -10.76
C GLU A 81 1.44 31.17 -11.51
N GLU A 82 1.60 30.82 -12.78
CA GLU A 82 0.55 30.19 -13.57
C GLU A 82 0.41 28.70 -13.24
N VAL A 83 1.55 28.04 -12.98
CA VAL A 83 1.57 26.63 -12.54
C VAL A 83 0.83 26.49 -11.21
N THR A 84 1.15 27.32 -10.22
CA THR A 84 0.50 27.29 -8.89
C THR A 84 -1.01 27.50 -8.98
N LYS A 85 -1.47 28.52 -9.74
CA LYS A 85 -2.90 28.79 -9.93
C LYS A 85 -3.63 27.62 -10.60
N LYS A 86 -3.04 27.02 -11.64
CA LYS A 86 -3.62 25.87 -12.35
C LYS A 86 -3.69 24.65 -11.45
N VAL A 87 -2.62 24.34 -10.73
CA VAL A 87 -2.56 23.21 -9.79
C VAL A 87 -3.56 23.39 -8.63
N GLU A 88 -3.73 24.60 -8.10
CA GLU A 88 -4.71 24.87 -7.03
C GLU A 88 -6.16 24.70 -7.50
N SER A 89 -6.46 25.18 -8.71
CA SER A 89 -7.77 24.96 -9.34
C SER A 89 -8.05 23.47 -9.55
N TYR A 90 -7.04 22.73 -10.02
CA TYR A 90 -7.12 21.30 -10.27
C TYR A 90 -7.29 20.48 -8.98
N ARG A 91 -6.58 20.87 -7.91
CA ARG A 91 -6.72 20.28 -6.57
C ARG A 91 -8.15 20.42 -6.04
N SER A 92 -8.74 21.61 -6.20
CA SER A 92 -10.12 21.88 -5.79
C SER A 92 -11.13 21.04 -6.57
N MET A 93 -10.94 20.89 -7.89
CA MET A 93 -11.79 20.04 -8.74
C MET A 93 -11.68 18.55 -8.37
N LEU A 94 -10.47 18.05 -8.11
CA LEU A 94 -10.23 16.66 -7.73
C LEU A 94 -10.79 16.34 -6.35
N MET A 95 -10.64 17.23 -5.38
CA MET A 95 -11.24 17.06 -4.06
C MET A 95 -12.78 16.94 -4.13
N GLY A 96 -13.44 17.78 -4.93
CA GLY A 96 -14.90 17.76 -5.08
C GLY A 96 -15.43 16.57 -5.89
N THR A 97 -14.65 16.05 -6.84
CA THR A 97 -15.03 14.90 -7.67
C THR A 97 -14.78 13.58 -6.96
N GLU A 98 -13.64 13.40 -6.29
CA GLU A 98 -13.33 12.14 -5.62
C GLU A 98 -14.23 11.86 -4.40
N MET A 99 -14.80 12.90 -3.77
CA MET A 99 -15.87 12.75 -2.76
C MET A 99 -17.16 12.12 -3.32
N LYS A 100 -17.42 12.23 -4.63
CA LYS A 100 -18.62 11.67 -5.29
C LYS A 100 -18.38 10.28 -5.89
N THR A 101 -17.14 9.97 -6.27
CA THR A 101 -16.78 8.69 -6.90
C THR A 101 -16.50 7.55 -5.93
N SER A 102 -16.62 7.76 -4.61
CA SER A 102 -16.71 6.64 -3.68
C SER A 102 -18.05 5.94 -3.94
N ALA A 103 -18.02 4.93 -4.83
CA ALA A 103 -19.16 4.09 -5.14
C ALA A 103 -19.92 3.74 -3.85
N PRO A 104 -21.27 3.77 -3.85
CA PRO A 104 -22.06 3.44 -2.68
C PRO A 104 -21.61 2.05 -2.20
N ARG A 105 -21.05 2.04 -1.00
CA ARG A 105 -20.66 0.81 -0.29
C ARG A 105 -21.84 0.43 0.58
N ASP A 106 -22.26 -0.83 0.50
CA ASP A 106 -23.32 -1.34 1.38
C ASP A 106 -22.83 -1.37 2.84
N GLU A 107 -23.72 -1.70 3.77
CA GLU A 107 -23.43 -1.81 5.23
C GLU A 107 -22.23 -2.71 5.57
N PHE A 108 -21.80 -3.55 4.62
CA PHE A 108 -20.65 -4.46 4.73
C PHE A 108 -19.37 -3.96 4.01
N GLY A 109 -19.33 -2.71 3.53
CA GLY A 109 -18.11 -2.07 3.00
C GLY A 109 -17.61 -2.62 1.65
N ARG A 110 -18.35 -3.57 1.05
CA ARG A 110 -18.05 -4.18 -0.25
C ARG A 110 -18.38 -3.20 -1.37
N ILE A 111 -17.57 -3.20 -2.41
CA ILE A 111 -17.85 -2.46 -3.64
C ILE A 111 -18.86 -3.31 -4.40
N ASN A 112 -20.06 -2.80 -4.63
CA ASN A 112 -21.08 -3.47 -5.44
C ASN A 112 -20.47 -3.88 -6.80
N ALA A 113 -20.48 -5.16 -7.13
CA ALA A 113 -19.84 -5.71 -8.33
C ALA A 113 -20.39 -5.10 -9.64
N GLY A 114 -21.58 -4.49 -9.60
CA GLY A 114 -22.17 -3.72 -10.71
C GLY A 114 -21.53 -2.34 -10.96
N ALA A 115 -20.73 -1.79 -10.03
CA ALA A 115 -20.13 -0.46 -10.14
C ALA A 115 -18.79 -0.45 -10.90
N ASN A 116 -18.19 -1.61 -11.17
CA ASN A 116 -16.92 -1.68 -11.90
C ASN A 116 -17.09 -1.34 -13.39
N ASN A 117 -18.25 -1.65 -13.98
CA ASN A 117 -18.55 -1.35 -15.38
C ASN A 117 -18.74 0.16 -15.65
N VAL A 118 -19.14 0.95 -14.65
CA VAL A 118 -19.32 2.41 -14.79
C VAL A 118 -17.96 3.13 -14.75
N LYS A 119 -17.01 2.62 -13.96
CA LYS A 119 -15.67 3.21 -13.80
C LYS A 119 -14.84 3.14 -15.08
N GLU A 120 -14.95 2.07 -15.87
CA GLU A 120 -14.29 1.98 -17.18
C GLU A 120 -14.83 3.01 -18.19
N GLY A 121 -16.14 3.29 -18.14
CA GLY A 121 -16.78 4.29 -18.98
C GLY A 121 -16.36 5.73 -18.66
N GLU A 122 -16.21 6.06 -17.38
CA GLU A 122 -15.75 7.39 -16.93
C GLU A 122 -14.24 7.59 -17.10
N MET A 123 -13.41 6.56 -16.84
CA MET A 123 -11.96 6.62 -17.13
C MET A 123 -11.71 6.88 -18.62
N ARG A 124 -12.51 6.30 -19.53
CA ARG A 124 -12.44 6.59 -20.97
C ARG A 124 -12.74 8.05 -21.33
N LYS A 125 -13.60 8.74 -20.56
CA LYS A 125 -13.89 10.17 -20.76
C LYS A 125 -12.77 11.06 -20.22
N MET A 126 -12.13 10.68 -19.11
CA MET A 126 -10.98 11.41 -18.55
C MET A 126 -9.68 11.20 -19.34
N GLY A 127 -9.49 10.01 -19.94
CA GLY A 127 -8.38 9.72 -20.87
C GLY A 127 -8.43 10.53 -22.18
N GLY A 128 -9.48 11.33 -22.41
CA GLY A 128 -9.52 12.33 -23.48
C GLY A 128 -8.55 13.48 -23.25
N VAL A 129 -8.29 13.85 -21.99
CA VAL A 129 -7.31 14.91 -21.66
C VAL A 129 -5.88 14.39 -21.83
N GLU A 130 -5.63 13.14 -21.44
CA GLU A 130 -4.35 12.46 -21.59
C GLU A 130 -4.01 12.22 -23.07
N LYS A 131 -5.01 11.83 -23.90
CA LYS A 131 -4.84 11.76 -25.36
C LYS A 131 -4.53 13.12 -25.98
N MET A 132 -5.17 14.20 -25.54
CA MET A 132 -4.91 15.54 -26.08
C MET A 132 -3.47 16.00 -25.82
N VAL A 133 -2.93 15.69 -24.63
CA VAL A 133 -1.52 15.99 -24.26
C VAL A 133 -0.53 15.11 -25.06
N VAL A 134 -0.81 13.81 -25.19
CA VAL A 134 0.05 12.86 -25.93
C VAL A 134 0.00 13.09 -27.45
N GLU A 135 -1.15 13.45 -28.00
CA GLU A 135 -1.35 13.72 -29.43
C GLU A 135 -0.66 15.05 -29.82
N GLY A 136 -0.75 16.08 -28.97
CA GLY A 136 0.02 17.32 -29.10
C GLY A 136 1.54 17.16 -28.93
N MET A 137 2.02 16.11 -28.23
CA MET A 137 3.43 15.72 -28.21
C MET A 137 3.85 14.95 -29.48
N ARG A 138 2.93 14.18 -30.08
CA ARG A 138 3.20 13.37 -31.28
C ARG A 138 3.25 14.22 -32.56
N GLU A 139 2.51 15.31 -32.62
CA GLU A 139 2.57 16.29 -33.72
C GLU A 139 3.84 17.14 -33.68
N ARG A 140 4.33 17.51 -32.50
CA ARG A 140 5.62 18.24 -32.35
C ARG A 140 6.82 17.42 -32.82
N ARG A 141 6.79 16.09 -32.65
CA ARG A 141 7.85 15.19 -33.12
C ARG A 141 7.89 15.02 -34.65
N ARG A 142 6.82 15.36 -35.37
CA ARG A 142 6.80 15.38 -36.85
C ARG A 142 7.29 16.71 -37.44
N TYR A 143 7.21 17.80 -36.68
CA TYR A 143 7.69 19.12 -37.13
C TYR A 143 9.18 19.33 -36.88
N THR A 144 9.78 18.65 -35.89
CA THR A 144 11.23 18.72 -35.63
C THR A 144 12.07 17.79 -36.51
N SER A 145 11.47 16.98 -37.38
CA SER A 145 12.19 16.12 -38.35
C SER A 145 12.16 16.67 -39.79
N LEU A 146 11.78 17.94 -39.97
CA LEU A 146 11.67 18.63 -41.26
C LEU A 146 12.56 19.88 -41.36
N PHE A 147 13.55 19.99 -40.48
CA PHE A 147 14.69 20.91 -40.59
C PHE A 147 15.99 20.17 -40.31
#